data_AF-A0A8H5M5I2-F1
#
_entry.id   AF-A0A8H5M5I2-F1
#
_cell.length_a   1.000
_cell.length_b   1.000
_cell.length_c   1.000
_cell.angle_alpha   90.00
_cell.angle_beta   90.00
_cell.angle_gamma   90.00
#
_symmetry.space_group_name_H-M   'P 1'
#
loop_
_entity.id
_entity.type
_entity.pdbx_description
1 polymer ?
#
loop_
_entity_poly.entity_id
_entity_poly.type
_entity_poly.pdbx_seq_one_letter_code
_entity_poly.pdbx_strand_id
1 'polypeptide(L)'
;MSPEDQENIASFGATIYFNVVNVIVLGLGYGVLLPSTFIAGLSLGFKSGSLSRLILISSLAVIFICFTLQVFSVGMAATLISVHLTLVQTLPGVQDGLAEQALKSDNKVIPINNMAIWLSLITVIMSDSIVVWRAQILFPGSKTVRYSLILLMSINIAINVTDCILDEIDLTRVLLGNKSILFDWLSGVFSMLEIKIEV
;
A
#
# COMPACT_ATOMS: atom_id res chain seq x y z
N MET A 1 -4.02 -12.05 38.57
CA MET A 1 -4.39 -11.75 37.18
C MET A 1 -5.88 -11.48 37.18
N SER A 2 -6.28 -10.27 36.81
CA SER A 2 -7.70 -9.91 36.73
C SER A 2 -8.34 -10.54 35.48
N PRO A 3 -9.67 -10.67 35.42
CA PRO A 3 -10.37 -11.07 34.18
C PRO A 3 -10.06 -10.13 33.00
N GLU A 4 -9.89 -8.84 33.26
CA GLU A 4 -9.53 -7.84 32.27
C GLU A 4 -8.11 -8.08 31.69
N ASP A 5 -7.15 -8.44 32.54
CA ASP A 5 -5.80 -8.81 32.09
C ASP A 5 -5.84 -10.05 31.17
N GLN A 6 -6.70 -11.02 31.49
CA GLN A 6 -6.87 -12.23 30.69
C GLN A 6 -7.48 -11.94 29.31
N GLU A 7 -8.49 -11.09 29.26
CA GLU A 7 -9.12 -10.67 28.00
C GLU A 7 -8.13 -9.92 27.10
N ASN A 8 -7.37 -8.98 27.68
CA ASN A 8 -6.36 -8.21 26.94
C ASN A 8 -5.26 -9.10 26.37
N ILE A 9 -4.77 -10.07 27.15
CA ILE A 9 -3.75 -11.02 26.68
C ILE A 9 -4.31 -11.94 25.59
N ALA A 10 -5.56 -12.41 25.72
CA ALA A 10 -6.19 -13.24 24.72
C ALA A 10 -6.41 -12.49 23.39
N SER A 11 -6.91 -11.26 23.45
CA SER A 11 -7.10 -10.37 22.28
C SER A 11 -5.77 -10.07 21.59
N PHE A 12 -4.73 -9.77 22.37
CA PHE A 12 -3.40 -9.50 21.85
C PHE A 12 -2.79 -10.74 21.17
N GLY A 13 -2.91 -11.90 21.79
CA GLY A 13 -2.47 -13.18 21.22
C GLY A 13 -3.17 -13.50 19.90
N ALA A 14 -4.48 -13.23 19.80
CA ALA A 14 -5.23 -13.41 18.56
C ALA A 14 -4.75 -12.47 17.45
N THR A 15 -4.48 -11.20 17.77
CA THR A 15 -3.95 -10.22 16.82
C THR A 15 -2.58 -10.63 16.30
N ILE A 16 -1.65 -11.05 17.17
CA ILE A 16 -0.34 -11.57 16.74
C ILE A 16 -0.50 -12.78 15.84
N TYR A 17 -1.33 -13.75 16.24
CA TYR A 17 -1.55 -14.96 15.46
C TYR A 17 -2.05 -14.63 14.05
N PHE A 18 -3.06 -13.75 13.95
CA PHE A 18 -3.59 -13.32 12.67
C PHE A 18 -2.55 -12.61 11.81
N ASN A 19 -1.77 -11.68 12.39
CA ASN A 19 -0.72 -10.97 11.68
C ASN A 19 0.36 -11.93 11.16
N VAL A 20 0.79 -12.89 11.97
CA VAL A 20 1.79 -13.91 11.56
C VAL A 20 1.25 -14.76 10.41
N VAL A 21 0.00 -15.24 10.50
CA VAL A 21 -0.63 -15.99 9.41
C VAL A 21 -0.71 -15.16 8.14
N ASN A 22 -1.12 -13.89 8.25
CA ASN A 22 -1.19 -12.97 7.11
C ASN A 22 0.19 -12.78 6.45
N VAL A 23 1.26 -12.59 7.24
CA VAL A 23 2.63 -12.47 6.73
C VAL A 23 3.08 -13.73 6.00
N ILE A 24 2.77 -14.91 6.53
CA ILE A 24 3.11 -16.18 5.88
C ILE A 24 2.38 -16.28 4.54
N VAL A 25 1.07 -16.01 4.50
CA VAL A 25 0.26 -16.07 3.28
C VAL A 25 0.77 -15.06 2.24
N LEU A 26 1.02 -13.82 2.65
CA LEU A 26 1.57 -12.77 1.78
C LEU A 26 2.96 -13.14 1.26
N GLY A 27 3.83 -13.68 2.11
CA GLY A 27 5.17 -14.13 1.73
C GLY A 27 5.15 -15.26 0.71
N LEU A 28 4.27 -16.26 0.92
CA LEU A 28 4.08 -17.37 -0.03
C LEU A 28 3.51 -16.88 -1.36
N GLY A 29 2.49 -16.02 -1.32
CA GLY A 29 1.91 -15.42 -2.52
C GLY A 29 2.94 -14.61 -3.31
N TYR A 30 3.72 -13.78 -2.61
CA TYR A 30 4.82 -13.00 -3.20
C TYR A 30 5.87 -13.91 -3.87
N GLY A 31 6.25 -15.00 -3.20
CA GLY A 31 7.21 -15.98 -3.73
C GLY A 31 6.78 -16.61 -5.06
N VAL A 32 5.47 -16.80 -5.29
CA VAL A 32 4.92 -17.30 -6.56
C VAL A 32 4.82 -16.20 -7.64
N LEU A 33 4.51 -14.97 -7.23
CA LEU A 33 4.36 -13.84 -8.14
C LEU A 33 5.69 -13.35 -8.72
N LEU A 34 6.78 -13.46 -7.96
CA LEU A 34 8.12 -13.01 -8.36
C LEU A 34 8.63 -13.70 -9.64
N PRO A 35 8.69 -15.04 -9.74
CA PRO A 35 9.13 -15.71 -10.97
C PRO A 35 8.16 -15.46 -12.13
N SER A 36 6.84 -15.40 -11.86
CA SER A 36 5.82 -15.11 -12.86
C SER A 36 6.03 -13.74 -13.52
N THR A 37 6.30 -12.73 -12.70
CA THR A 37 6.57 -11.36 -13.17
C THR A 37 7.87 -11.29 -13.97
N PHE A 38 8.90 -12.02 -13.53
CA PHE A 38 10.18 -12.08 -14.24
C PHE A 38 10.04 -12.74 -15.62
N ILE A 39 9.35 -13.89 -15.71
CA ILE A 39 9.09 -14.59 -16.98
C ILE A 39 8.28 -13.70 -17.93
N ALA A 40 7.24 -13.04 -17.43
CA ALA A 40 6.44 -12.10 -18.21
C ALA A 40 7.30 -10.93 -18.75
N GLY A 41 8.14 -10.35 -17.89
CA GLY A 41 9.06 -9.28 -18.24
C GLY A 41 10.07 -9.69 -19.32
N LEU A 42 10.67 -10.89 -19.21
CA LEU A 42 11.58 -11.43 -20.21
C LEU A 42 10.89 -11.66 -21.55
N SER A 43 9.71 -12.27 -21.56
CA SER A 43 8.90 -12.46 -22.78
C SER A 43 8.58 -11.11 -23.47
N LEU A 44 8.34 -10.08 -22.66
CA LEU A 44 8.15 -8.70 -23.11
C LEU A 44 9.44 -7.98 -23.48
N GLY A 45 10.64 -8.49 -23.19
CA GLY A 45 11.91 -7.87 -23.53
C GLY A 45 12.43 -8.21 -24.94
N PHE A 46 12.19 -9.42 -25.43
CA PHE A 46 12.89 -9.97 -26.62
C PHE A 46 12.45 -9.43 -28.00
N LYS A 47 11.45 -8.57 -28.12
CA LYS A 47 10.91 -8.05 -29.41
C LYS A 47 11.22 -6.55 -29.57
N SER A 48 11.66 -6.12 -30.76
CA SER A 48 12.16 -4.76 -31.00
C SER A 48 11.14 -3.66 -30.65
N GLY A 49 11.64 -2.61 -29.99
CA GLY A 49 10.90 -1.67 -29.15
C GLY A 49 9.94 -0.72 -29.86
N SER A 50 8.66 -0.85 -29.51
CA SER A 50 7.69 0.23 -29.65
C SER A 50 7.59 1.01 -28.33
N LEU A 51 7.36 2.33 -28.41
CA LEU A 51 7.19 3.21 -27.25
C LEU A 51 6.09 2.70 -26.30
N SER A 52 5.02 2.15 -26.87
CA SER A 52 3.94 1.48 -26.15
C SER A 52 4.41 0.34 -25.25
N ARG A 53 5.43 -0.42 -25.67
CA ARG A 53 5.98 -1.54 -24.89
C ARG A 53 6.84 -1.05 -23.73
N LEU A 54 7.55 0.05 -23.93
CA LEU A 54 8.35 0.70 -22.91
C LEU A 54 7.46 1.22 -21.77
N ILE A 55 6.33 1.84 -22.11
CA ILE A 55 5.31 2.25 -21.13
C ILE A 55 4.80 1.04 -20.34
N LEU A 56 4.41 -0.06 -21.01
CA LEU A 56 3.94 -1.26 -20.32
C LEU A 56 4.99 -1.84 -19.36
N ILE A 57 6.23 -1.97 -19.82
CA ILE A 57 7.33 -2.50 -18.99
C ILE A 57 7.56 -1.58 -17.78
N SER A 58 7.52 -0.26 -17.99
CA SER A 58 7.63 0.71 -16.90
C SER A 58 6.48 0.57 -15.90
N SER A 59 5.23 0.47 -16.35
CA SER A 59 4.07 0.25 -15.46
C SER A 59 4.18 -1.05 -14.68
N LEU A 60 4.60 -2.15 -15.33
CA LEU A 60 4.82 -3.44 -14.66
C LEU A 60 5.95 -3.36 -13.63
N ALA A 61 7.04 -2.65 -13.92
CA ALA A 61 8.13 -2.44 -12.98
C ALA A 61 7.68 -1.61 -11.76
N VAL A 62 6.89 -0.55 -11.97
CA VAL A 62 6.32 0.25 -10.88
C VAL A 62 5.39 -0.60 -10.01
N ILE A 63 4.48 -1.37 -10.61
CA ILE A 63 3.60 -2.30 -9.87
C ILE A 63 4.44 -3.28 -9.04
N PHE A 64 5.48 -3.87 -9.65
CA PHE A 64 6.34 -4.83 -8.97
C PHE A 64 7.08 -4.20 -7.78
N ILE A 65 7.61 -2.98 -7.95
CA ILE A 65 8.29 -2.23 -6.88
C ILE A 65 7.29 -1.88 -5.76
N CYS A 66 6.13 -1.31 -6.10
CA CYS A 66 5.12 -0.92 -5.12
C CYS A 66 4.61 -2.13 -4.32
N PHE A 67 4.30 -3.23 -5.01
CA PHE A 67 3.85 -4.47 -4.38
C PHE A 67 4.95 -5.07 -3.49
N THR A 68 6.20 -5.09 -3.96
CA THR A 68 7.34 -5.54 -3.15
C THR A 68 7.47 -4.68 -1.89
N LEU A 69 7.49 -3.36 -2.03
CA LEU A 69 7.57 -2.45 -0.89
C LEU A 69 6.43 -2.67 0.09
N GLN A 70 5.20 -2.88 -0.39
CA GLN A 70 4.03 -3.15 0.45
C GLN A 70 4.17 -4.44 1.26
N VAL A 71 4.62 -5.54 0.63
CA VAL A 71 4.85 -6.82 1.33
C VAL A 71 5.93 -6.69 2.40
N PHE A 72 7.03 -5.98 2.10
CA PHE A 72 8.11 -5.79 3.05
C PHE A 72 7.75 -4.81 4.18
N SER A 73 7.09 -3.69 3.87
CA SER A 73 6.75 -2.66 4.86
C SER A 73 5.62 -3.09 5.78
N VAL A 74 4.45 -3.45 5.23
CA VAL A 74 3.28 -3.84 6.02
C VAL A 74 3.39 -5.25 6.54
N GLY A 75 3.78 -6.19 5.68
CA GLY A 75 3.85 -7.59 6.07
C GLY A 75 4.94 -7.75 7.13
N MET A 76 6.19 -7.58 6.73
CA MET A 76 7.31 -7.96 7.60
C MET A 76 7.68 -6.89 8.62
N ALA A 77 7.89 -5.64 8.20
CA ALA A 77 8.41 -4.61 9.10
C ALA A 77 7.38 -4.23 10.19
N ALA A 78 6.12 -3.96 9.83
CA ALA A 78 5.10 -3.60 10.82
C ALA A 78 4.84 -4.73 11.84
N THR A 79 4.68 -5.97 11.37
CA THR A 79 4.48 -7.13 12.26
C THR A 79 5.67 -7.35 13.19
N LEU A 80 6.91 -7.25 12.67
CA LEU A 80 8.12 -7.43 13.47
C LEU A 80 8.29 -6.29 14.49
N ILE A 81 8.04 -5.04 14.09
CA ILE A 81 8.09 -3.87 14.98
C ILE A 81 7.06 -4.02 16.10
N SER A 82 5.84 -4.41 15.76
CA SER A 82 4.77 -4.62 16.75
C SER A 82 5.14 -5.71 17.75
N VAL A 83 5.54 -6.88 17.28
CA VAL A 83 5.98 -7.99 18.15
C VAL A 83 7.18 -7.59 19.00
N HIS A 84 8.17 -6.90 18.43
CA HIS A 84 9.37 -6.50 19.16
C HIS A 84 9.07 -5.47 20.24
N LEU A 85 8.29 -4.44 19.94
CA LEU A 85 7.98 -3.37 20.88
C LEU A 85 7.05 -3.82 21.99
N THR A 86 6.12 -4.74 21.72
CA THR A 86 5.16 -5.19 22.72
C THR A 86 5.64 -6.39 23.54
N LEU A 87 6.46 -7.29 22.99
CA LEU A 87 6.89 -8.50 23.71
C LEU A 87 8.36 -8.51 24.12
N VAL A 88 9.24 -7.78 23.43
CA VAL A 88 10.71 -7.90 23.63
C VAL A 88 11.27 -6.70 24.39
N GLN A 89 10.82 -5.47 24.10
CA GLN A 89 11.25 -4.28 24.83
C GLN A 89 10.43 -4.08 26.10
N THR A 90 10.77 -4.80 27.17
CA THR A 90 10.44 -4.34 28.53
C THR A 90 11.31 -3.12 28.82
N LEU A 91 10.80 -1.90 28.57
CA LEU A 91 11.58 -0.68 28.79
C LEU A 91 12.05 -0.62 30.25
N PRO A 92 13.36 -0.58 30.53
CA PRO A 92 13.85 -0.46 31.89
C PRO A 92 13.46 0.91 32.45
N GLY A 93 12.69 0.93 33.53
CA GLY A 93 12.29 2.15 34.24
C GLY A 93 10.87 2.63 33.97
N VAL A 94 10.08 1.91 33.18
CA VAL A 94 8.69 2.25 32.88
C VAL A 94 7.80 1.16 33.43
N GLN A 95 6.99 1.52 34.44
CA GLN A 95 6.03 0.63 35.10
C GLN A 95 4.68 0.61 34.34
N ASP A 96 4.73 0.92 33.04
CA ASP A 96 3.55 1.03 32.20
C ASP A 96 3.13 -0.37 31.78
N GLY A 97 1.84 -0.66 31.92
CA GLY A 97 1.26 -1.96 31.61
C GLY A 97 1.35 -2.31 30.12
N LEU A 98 1.02 -3.57 29.79
CA LEU A 98 0.99 -4.11 28.42
C LEU A 98 0.22 -3.20 27.44
N ALA A 99 -0.85 -2.56 27.92
CA ALA A 99 -1.69 -1.66 27.13
C ALA A 99 -0.94 -0.41 26.61
N GLU A 100 -0.05 0.17 27.42
CA GLU A 100 0.69 1.37 27.03
C GLU A 100 1.83 1.03 26.05
N GLN A 101 2.44 -0.15 26.20
CA GLN A 101 3.41 -0.67 25.23
C GLN A 101 2.74 -0.97 23.88
N ALA A 102 1.53 -1.52 23.87
CA ALA A 102 0.74 -1.71 22.67
C ALA A 102 0.43 -0.37 21.97
N LEU A 103 -0.04 0.64 22.71
CA LEU A 103 -0.28 1.98 22.14
C LEU A 103 0.98 2.61 21.53
N LYS A 104 2.14 2.45 22.19
CA LYS A 104 3.42 2.96 21.68
C LYS A 104 3.88 2.20 20.43
N SER A 105 3.63 0.90 20.36
CA SER A 105 3.83 0.09 19.17
C SER A 105 2.98 0.61 18.01
N ASP A 106 1.68 0.78 18.24
CA ASP A 106 0.74 1.20 17.20
C ASP A 106 1.14 2.56 16.61
N ASN A 107 1.51 3.50 17.47
CA ASN A 107 2.01 4.81 17.02
C ASN A 107 3.24 4.74 16.10
N LYS A 108 4.09 3.72 16.22
CA LYS A 108 5.22 3.51 15.32
C LYS A 108 4.86 2.77 14.03
N VAL A 109 3.82 1.94 14.06
CA VAL A 109 3.35 1.18 12.91
C VAL A 109 2.52 2.06 11.96
N ILE A 110 1.81 3.05 12.48
CA ILE A 110 0.94 3.93 11.69
C ILE A 110 1.61 4.56 10.45
N PRO A 111 2.80 5.19 10.51
CA PRO A 111 3.42 5.74 9.30
C PRO A 111 3.73 4.67 8.23
N ILE A 112 4.02 3.44 8.66
CA ILE A 112 4.26 2.30 7.76
C ILE A 112 2.96 1.90 7.06
N ASN A 113 1.86 1.82 7.83
CA ASN A 113 0.54 1.53 7.28
C ASN A 113 0.10 2.62 6.29
N ASN A 114 0.33 3.90 6.62
CA ASN A 114 -0.02 4.98 5.71
C ASN A 114 0.72 4.86 4.37
N MET A 115 2.04 4.68 4.40
CA MET A 115 2.84 4.47 3.19
C MET A 115 2.27 3.35 2.32
N ALA A 116 1.75 2.30 2.93
CA ALA A 116 1.21 1.16 2.20
C ALA A 116 -0.13 1.42 1.51
N ILE A 117 -0.98 2.27 2.07
CA ILE A 117 -2.24 2.68 1.42
C ILE A 117 -1.90 3.36 0.08
N TRP A 118 -0.94 4.28 0.10
CA TRP A 118 -0.45 4.95 -1.11
C TRP A 118 0.19 3.99 -2.12
N LEU A 119 0.99 3.02 -1.67
CA LEU A 119 1.57 1.98 -2.55
C LEU A 119 0.48 1.12 -3.21
N SER A 120 -0.58 0.79 -2.46
CA SER A 120 -1.74 0.06 -2.96
C SER A 120 -2.47 0.88 -4.04
N LEU A 121 -2.72 2.16 -3.77
CA LEU A 121 -3.36 3.07 -4.72
C LEU A 121 -2.58 3.18 -6.04
N ILE A 122 -1.26 3.37 -5.98
CA ILE A 122 -0.39 3.42 -7.17
C ILE A 122 -0.49 2.12 -7.97
N THR A 123 -0.50 0.98 -7.28
CA THR A 123 -0.62 -0.34 -7.90
C THR A 123 -1.94 -0.49 -8.66
N VAL A 124 -3.05 -0.05 -8.07
CA VAL A 124 -4.38 -0.07 -8.71
C VAL A 124 -4.42 0.84 -9.93
N ILE A 125 -3.96 2.09 -9.81
CA ILE A 125 -3.94 3.06 -10.93
C ILE A 125 -3.12 2.53 -12.12
N MET A 126 -1.96 1.94 -11.83
CA MET A 126 -1.11 1.34 -12.87
C MET A 126 -1.77 0.11 -13.51
N SER A 127 -2.45 -0.73 -12.72
CA SER A 127 -3.21 -1.88 -13.23
C SER A 127 -4.32 -1.44 -14.18
N ASP A 128 -5.12 -0.44 -13.80
CA ASP A 128 -6.19 0.10 -14.63
C ASP A 128 -5.64 0.71 -15.94
N SER A 129 -4.50 1.39 -15.86
CA SER A 129 -3.81 1.93 -17.03
C SER A 129 -3.41 0.82 -18.02
N ILE A 130 -2.96 -0.34 -17.52
CA ILE A 130 -2.65 -1.51 -18.35
C ILE A 130 -3.92 -2.07 -19.01
N VAL A 131 -5.05 -2.11 -18.30
CA VAL A 131 -6.33 -2.56 -18.86
C VAL A 131 -6.79 -1.64 -19.99
N VAL A 132 -6.75 -0.32 -19.79
CA VAL A 132 -7.08 0.66 -20.84
C VAL A 132 -6.16 0.47 -22.04
N TRP A 133 -4.86 0.30 -21.80
CA TRP A 133 -3.88 0.08 -22.86
C TRP A 133 -4.19 -1.20 -23.67
N ARG A 134 -4.47 -2.32 -23.01
CA ARG A 134 -4.85 -3.58 -23.69
C ARG A 134 -6.13 -3.44 -24.49
N ALA A 135 -7.14 -2.75 -23.97
CA ALA A 135 -8.38 -2.50 -24.67
C ALA A 135 -8.18 -1.69 -25.95
N GLN A 136 -7.29 -0.69 -25.93
CA GLN A 136 -6.95 0.09 -27.12
C GLN A 136 -6.34 -0.77 -28.24
N ILE A 137 -5.53 -1.77 -27.88
CA ILE A 137 -4.90 -2.68 -28.85
C ILE A 137 -5.89 -3.71 -29.40
N LEU A 138 -6.76 -4.26 -28.55
CA LEU A 138 -7.72 -5.31 -28.93
C LEU A 138 -8.89 -4.77 -29.76
N PHE A 139 -9.28 -3.51 -29.57
CA PHE A 139 -10.47 -2.92 -30.17
C PHE A 139 -10.17 -1.64 -30.97
N PRO A 140 -9.32 -1.67 -32.01
CA PRO A 140 -8.94 -0.46 -32.76
C PRO A 140 -10.12 0.20 -33.49
N GLY A 141 -11.18 -0.55 -33.83
CA GLY A 141 -12.31 -0.06 -34.61
C GLY A 141 -13.52 0.44 -33.81
N SER A 142 -13.70 0.00 -32.57
CA SER A 142 -14.93 0.29 -31.79
C SER A 142 -14.71 1.42 -30.79
N LYS A 143 -14.99 2.66 -31.21
CA LYS A 143 -14.87 3.86 -30.37
C LYS A 143 -15.70 3.76 -29.07
N THR A 144 -16.90 3.20 -29.14
CA THR A 144 -17.81 3.07 -27.99
C THR A 144 -17.18 2.24 -26.86
N VAL A 145 -16.64 1.05 -27.18
CA VAL A 145 -15.99 0.17 -26.21
C VAL A 145 -14.82 0.87 -25.54
N ARG A 146 -14.00 1.58 -26.32
CA ARG A 146 -12.85 2.34 -25.80
C ARG A 146 -13.28 3.42 -24.81
N TYR A 147 -14.28 4.24 -25.16
CA TYR A 147 -14.77 5.28 -24.26
C TYR A 147 -15.42 4.72 -23.00
N SER A 148 -16.20 3.64 -23.12
CA SER A 148 -16.79 2.96 -21.96
C SER A 148 -15.73 2.42 -21.00
N LEU A 149 -14.65 1.82 -21.51
CA LEU A 149 -13.55 1.32 -20.68
C LEU A 149 -12.76 2.45 -20.02
N ILE A 150 -12.47 3.54 -20.74
CA ILE A 150 -11.80 4.70 -20.13
C ILE A 150 -12.66 5.28 -19.01
N LEU A 151 -13.96 5.46 -19.24
CA LEU A 151 -14.90 5.96 -18.23
C LEU A 151 -14.93 5.05 -16.99
N LEU A 152 -15.04 3.73 -17.20
CA LEU A 152 -15.09 2.76 -16.11
C LEU A 152 -13.83 2.80 -15.27
N MET A 153 -12.66 2.85 -15.90
CA MET A 153 -11.36 2.91 -15.21
C MET A 153 -11.16 4.25 -14.50
N SER A 154 -11.62 5.37 -15.09
CA SER A 154 -11.61 6.67 -14.43
C SER A 154 -12.50 6.69 -13.18
N ILE A 155 -13.67 6.06 -13.21
CA ILE A 155 -14.54 5.92 -12.04
C ILE A 155 -13.86 5.05 -10.98
N ASN A 156 -13.24 3.93 -11.37
CA ASN A 156 -12.52 3.07 -10.43
C ASN A 156 -11.38 3.81 -9.74
N ILE A 157 -10.59 4.58 -10.49
CA ILE A 157 -9.53 5.42 -9.92
C ILE A 157 -10.12 6.45 -8.95
N ALA A 158 -11.20 7.14 -9.32
CA ALA A 158 -11.83 8.13 -8.45
C ALA A 158 -12.32 7.52 -7.13
N ILE A 159 -12.91 6.33 -7.17
CA ILE A 159 -13.34 5.59 -5.97
C ILE A 159 -12.13 5.25 -5.09
N ASN A 160 -11.09 4.61 -5.65
CA ASN A 160 -9.91 4.23 -4.88
C ASN A 160 -9.17 5.44 -4.27
N VAL A 161 -9.11 6.56 -5.00
CA VAL A 161 -8.55 7.82 -4.47
C VAL A 161 -9.41 8.36 -3.33
N THR A 162 -10.74 8.33 -3.47
CA THR A 162 -11.66 8.79 -2.42
C THR A 162 -11.50 7.96 -1.15
N ASP A 163 -11.46 6.63 -1.29
CA ASP A 163 -11.27 5.71 -0.16
C ASP A 163 -9.93 5.95 0.53
N CYS A 164 -8.84 6.10 -0.24
CA CYS A 164 -7.51 6.41 0.29
C CYS A 164 -7.49 7.74 1.08
N ILE A 165 -8.20 8.76 0.60
CA ILE A 165 -8.29 10.06 1.29
C ILE A 165 -9.12 9.92 2.58
N LEU A 166 -10.21 9.16 2.55
CA LEU A 166 -11.04 8.91 3.73
C LEU A 166 -10.25 8.15 4.81
N ASP A 167 -9.51 7.11 4.42
CA ASP A 167 -8.64 6.35 5.31
C ASP A 167 -7.57 7.24 5.96
N GLU A 168 -6.95 8.14 5.20
CA GLU A 168 -5.98 9.12 5.72
C GLU A 168 -6.63 10.10 6.72
N ILE A 169 -7.84 10.59 6.43
CA ILE A 169 -8.56 11.51 7.32
C ILE A 169 -8.91 10.81 8.64
N ASP A 170 -9.38 9.57 8.59
CA ASP A 170 -9.73 8.82 9.79
C ASP A 170 -8.48 8.47 10.60
N LEU A 171 -7.39 8.07 9.94
CA LEU A 171 -6.09 7.87 10.58
C LEU A 171 -5.58 9.14 11.28
N THR A 172 -5.71 10.29 10.61
CA THR A 172 -5.32 11.61 11.14
C THR A 172 -6.16 11.99 12.35
N ARG A 173 -7.47 11.73 12.34
CA ARG A 173 -8.37 11.99 13.47
C ARG A 173 -7.98 11.17 14.69
N VAL A 174 -7.67 9.88 14.49
CA VAL A 174 -7.24 8.97 15.55
C VAL A 174 -5.90 9.39 16.15
N LEU A 175 -4.93 9.79 15.32
CA LEU A 175 -3.57 10.13 15.76
C LEU A 175 -3.43 11.51 16.41
N LEU A 176 -4.04 12.54 15.83
CA LEU A 176 -3.63 13.93 16.08
C LEU A 176 -4.64 14.76 16.84
N GLY A 177 -5.82 14.23 17.18
CA GLY A 177 -6.86 14.99 17.88
C GLY A 177 -7.07 16.36 17.23
N ASN A 178 -7.56 16.39 15.99
CA ASN A 178 -7.81 17.60 15.21
C ASN A 178 -6.60 18.48 14.82
N LYS A 179 -5.33 18.03 14.92
CA LYS A 179 -4.20 18.83 14.41
C LYS A 179 -3.92 18.59 12.92
N SER A 180 -4.17 19.64 12.13
CA SER A 180 -4.07 19.75 10.67
C SER A 180 -2.63 19.87 10.15
N ILE A 181 -1.72 18.94 10.48
CA ILE A 181 -0.29 19.05 10.15
C ILE A 181 0.06 18.38 8.80
N LEU A 182 -0.81 17.51 8.25
CA LEU A 182 -0.46 16.67 7.10
C LEU A 182 -0.82 17.24 5.71
N PHE A 183 -1.66 18.27 5.58
CA PHE A 183 -1.89 18.87 4.24
C PHE A 183 -0.64 19.58 3.67
N ASP A 184 0.35 19.87 4.52
CA ASP A 184 1.57 20.57 4.12
C ASP A 184 2.51 19.72 3.24
N TRP A 185 2.53 18.38 3.40
CA TRP A 185 3.39 17.53 2.56
C TRP A 185 2.79 17.29 1.17
N LEU A 186 1.46 17.16 1.07
CA LEU A 186 0.75 17.12 -0.21
C LEU A 186 0.90 18.44 -0.96
N SER A 187 0.79 19.58 -0.26
CA SER A 187 1.11 20.91 -0.80
C SER A 187 2.53 20.96 -1.35
N GLY A 188 3.52 20.40 -0.65
CA GLY A 188 4.89 20.30 -1.14
C GLY A 188 5.03 19.50 -2.45
N VAL A 189 4.31 18.39 -2.59
CA VAL A 189 4.32 17.57 -3.82
C VAL A 189 3.60 18.25 -4.98
N PHE A 190 2.45 18.90 -4.72
CA PHE A 190 1.72 19.66 -5.74
C PHE A 190 2.47 20.92 -6.18
N SER A 191 3.14 21.62 -5.26
CA SER A 191 4.03 22.75 -5.57
C SER A 191 5.22 22.34 -6.45
N MET A 192 5.79 21.15 -6.22
CA MET A 192 6.84 20.61 -7.09
C MET A 192 6.34 20.23 -8.50
N LEU A 193 5.06 19.93 -8.65
CA LEU A 193 4.43 19.63 -9.95
C LEU A 193 4.06 20.92 -10.72
N GLU A 194 3.66 21.99 -10.03
CA GLU A 194 3.36 23.29 -10.67
C GLU A 194 4.61 24.02 -11.19
N ILE A 195 5.76 23.89 -10.54
CA ILE A 195 7.02 24.56 -10.95
C ILE A 195 7.55 24.08 -12.31
N LYS A 196 6.98 23.02 -12.90
CA LYS A 196 7.44 22.46 -14.19
C LYS A 196 6.58 22.80 -15.41
N ILE A 197 5.56 23.66 -15.28
CA ILE A 197 4.64 24.05 -16.38
C ILE A 197 4.72 25.56 -16.70
N GLU A 198 5.86 26.21 -16.46
CA GLU A 198 6.18 27.49 -17.08
C GLU A 198 7.30 27.30 -18.13
N VAL A 199 6.88 27.07 -19.38
CA VAL A 199 7.68 27.28 -20.60
C VAL A 199 6.90 28.23 -21.49
#